data_AF-A0A930WFJ9-F1
#
_entry.id   AF-A0A930WFJ9-F1
#
_cell.length_a   1.000
_cell.length_b   1.000
_cell.length_c   1.000
_cell.angle_alpha   90.00
_cell.angle_beta   90.00
_cell.angle_gamma   90.00
#
_symmetry.space_group_name_H-M   'P 1'
#
loop_
_entity.id
_entity.type
_entity.pdbx_description
1 polymer ?
#
loop_
_entity_poly.entity_id
_entity_poly.type
_entity_poly.pdbx_seq_one_letter_code
_entity_poly.pdbx_strand_id
1 'polypeptide(L)'
;MKPTLQGIAASDGIAIAKVYTLTEPDLTVTKVTVEDSEKEVSRLDDALAASIKDVELIKETALKNLGEEEAQVFDAHLMVLSDPELIGQVKDSITSNKVNAESALK
;
A
#
# COMPACT_ATOMS: atom_id res chain seq x y z
N MET A 1 -14.95 -31.63 -18.91
CA MET A 1 -13.86 -30.95 -19.64
C MET A 1 -13.55 -29.67 -18.87
N LYS A 2 -12.32 -29.46 -18.42
CA LYS A 2 -11.97 -28.20 -17.71
C LYS A 2 -11.95 -27.06 -18.75
N PRO A 3 -12.48 -25.87 -18.43
CA PRO A 3 -12.49 -24.75 -19.36
C PRO A 3 -11.06 -24.33 -19.72
N THR A 4 -10.81 -24.09 -21.01
CA THR A 4 -9.58 -23.45 -21.48
C THR A 4 -9.79 -21.94 -21.45
N LEU A 5 -8.95 -21.22 -20.71
CA LEU A 5 -8.99 -19.76 -20.67
C LEU A 5 -8.12 -19.20 -21.79
N GLN A 6 -8.65 -18.24 -22.55
CA GLN A 6 -7.90 -17.48 -23.56
C GLN A 6 -7.65 -16.06 -23.03
N GLY A 7 -6.43 -15.57 -23.19
CA GLY A 7 -6.02 -14.22 -22.78
C GLY A 7 -5.08 -13.59 -23.81
N ILE A 8 -4.51 -12.43 -23.47
CA ILE A 8 -3.53 -11.72 -24.30
C ILE A 8 -2.13 -12.20 -23.91
N ALA A 9 -1.31 -12.60 -24.89
CA ALA A 9 0.06 -13.01 -24.63
C ALA A 9 0.94 -11.80 -24.28
N ALA A 10 1.48 -11.78 -23.06
CA ALA A 10 2.39 -10.74 -22.58
C ALA A 10 3.87 -11.15 -22.64
N SER A 11 4.15 -12.46 -22.58
CA SER A 11 5.49 -13.04 -22.68
C SER A 11 5.41 -14.41 -23.33
N ASP A 12 6.44 -14.75 -24.10
CA ASP A 12 6.58 -16.08 -24.71
C ASP A 12 6.96 -17.14 -23.66
N GLY A 13 6.54 -18.39 -23.88
CA GLY A 13 6.96 -19.54 -23.07
C GLY A 13 5.82 -20.47 -22.64
N ILE A 14 6.19 -21.61 -22.02
CA ILE A 14 5.26 -22.57 -21.40
C ILE A 14 5.65 -22.72 -19.94
N ALA A 15 4.74 -22.39 -19.01
CA ALA A 15 4.95 -22.54 -17.57
C ALA A 15 4.13 -23.70 -17.00
N ILE A 16 4.76 -24.58 -16.22
CA ILE A 16 4.12 -25.69 -15.49
C ILE A 16 4.55 -25.59 -14.03
N ALA A 17 3.64 -25.14 -13.16
CA ALA A 17 3.91 -24.91 -11.73
C ALA A 17 2.64 -25.10 -10.88
N LYS A 18 2.81 -25.08 -9.55
CA LYS A 18 1.68 -25.02 -8.63
C LYS A 18 1.02 -23.65 -8.70
N VAL A 19 -0.31 -23.64 -8.60
CA VAL A 19 -1.08 -22.39 -8.56
C VAL A 19 -0.82 -21.68 -7.24
N TYR A 20 -0.48 -20.40 -7.32
CA TYR A 20 -0.49 -19.47 -6.21
C TYR A 20 -1.64 -18.48 -6.44
N THR A 21 -2.63 -18.49 -5.55
CA THR A 21 -3.76 -17.57 -5.62
C THR A 21 -3.42 -16.33 -4.81
N LEU A 22 -3.16 -15.21 -5.50
CA LEU A 22 -3.03 -13.91 -4.86
C LEU A 22 -4.44 -13.36 -4.61
N THR A 23 -4.90 -13.43 -3.36
CA THR A 23 -6.18 -12.85 -2.94
C THR A 23 -5.93 -11.51 -2.26
N GLU A 24 -6.59 -10.46 -2.75
CA GLU A 24 -6.54 -9.15 -2.10
C GLU A 24 -7.22 -9.19 -0.72
N PRO A 25 -6.69 -8.46 0.28
CA PRO A 25 -7.36 -8.32 1.56
C PRO A 25 -8.65 -7.51 1.40
N ASP A 26 -9.62 -7.78 2.27
CA ASP A 26 -10.82 -6.94 2.36
C ASP A 26 -10.45 -5.62 3.05
N LEU A 27 -10.48 -4.52 2.28
CA LEU A 27 -10.20 -3.16 2.74
C LEU A 27 -11.50 -2.37 3.00
N THR A 28 -12.59 -3.05 3.37
CA THR A 28 -13.84 -2.39 3.72
C THR A 28 -13.69 -1.59 5.01
N VAL A 29 -13.73 -0.26 4.87
CA VAL A 29 -13.63 0.69 5.98
C VAL A 29 -15.02 1.16 6.40
N THR A 30 -15.31 1.07 7.70
CA THR A 30 -16.49 1.71 8.32
C THR A 30 -16.07 3.00 8.99
N LYS A 31 -16.81 4.09 8.72
CA LYS A 31 -16.59 5.36 9.40
C LYS A 31 -17.05 5.30 10.84
N VAL A 32 -16.13 5.52 11.77
CA VAL A 32 -16.40 5.56 13.21
C VAL A 32 -15.99 6.91 13.77
N THR A 33 -16.82 7.45 14.66
CA THR A 33 -16.48 8.65 15.42
C THR A 33 -15.49 8.29 16.52
N VAL A 34 -14.37 9.01 16.60
CA VAL A 34 -13.30 8.77 17.56
C VAL A 34 -13.36 9.82 18.67
N GLU A 35 -13.20 9.38 19.92
CA GLU A 35 -13.16 10.28 21.07
C GLU A 35 -11.76 10.89 21.27
N ASP A 36 -10.72 10.09 20.97
CA ASP A 36 -9.31 10.45 21.09
C ASP A 36 -8.66 10.51 19.71
N SER A 37 -8.66 11.72 19.13
CA SER A 37 -8.03 11.99 17.84
C SER A 37 -6.50 11.91 17.89
N GLU A 38 -5.86 12.17 19.04
CA GLU A 38 -4.40 12.13 19.16
C GLU A 38 -3.89 10.70 19.06
N LYS A 39 -4.57 9.77 19.74
CA LYS A 39 -4.29 8.33 19.61
C LYS A 39 -4.44 7.85 18.18
N GLU A 40 -5.43 8.35 17.46
CA GLU A 40 -5.68 7.96 16.08
C GLU A 40 -4.65 8.52 15.10
N VAL A 41 -4.17 9.75 15.34
CA VAL A 41 -3.03 10.33 14.62
C VAL A 41 -1.75 9.52 14.88
N SER A 42 -1.49 9.13 16.14
CA SER A 42 -0.34 8.27 16.46
C SER A 42 -0.41 6.93 15.73
N ARG A 43 -1.60 6.33 15.64
CA ARG A 43 -1.81 5.07 14.92
C ARG A 43 -1.53 5.21 13.42
N LEU A 44 -1.90 6.35 12.81
CA LEU A 44 -1.55 6.67 11.44
C LEU A 44 -0.03 6.80 11.27
N ASP A 45 0.65 7.51 12.17
CA ASP A 45 2.11 7.69 12.13
C ASP A 45 2.86 6.35 12.25
N ASP A 46 2.42 5.46 13.14
CA ASP A 46 2.98 4.12 13.28
C ASP A 46 2.80 3.29 12.00
N ALA A 47 1.62 3.38 11.37
CA ALA A 47 1.33 2.68 10.11
C ALA A 47 2.15 3.23 8.94
N LEU A 48 2.34 4.55 8.86
CA LEU A 48 3.21 5.19 7.86
C LEU A 48 4.66 4.76 8.05
N ALA A 49 5.18 4.78 9.28
CA ALA A 49 6.54 4.34 9.58
C ALA A 49 6.77 2.86 9.21
N ALA A 50 5.81 1.99 9.51
CA ALA A 50 5.85 0.58 9.10
C ALA A 50 5.85 0.44 7.57
N SER A 51 4.98 1.18 6.88
CA SER A 51 4.86 1.13 5.41
C SER A 51 6.12 1.63 4.71
N ILE A 52 6.73 2.71 5.20
CA ILE A 52 8.00 3.24 4.68
C ILE A 52 9.08 2.17 4.76
N LYS A 53 9.23 1.52 5.93
CA LYS A 53 10.21 0.45 6.13
C LYS A 53 9.98 -0.75 5.20
N ASP A 54 8.72 -1.14 5.00
CA ASP A 54 8.39 -2.25 4.09
C ASP A 54 8.73 -1.90 2.64
N VAL A 55 8.44 -0.67 2.19
CA VAL A 55 8.78 -0.21 0.83
C VAL A 55 10.29 -0.08 0.64
N GLU A 56 11.04 0.37 1.64
CA GLU A 56 12.52 0.39 1.61
C GLU A 56 13.08 -1.03 1.44
N LEU A 57 12.55 -2.02 2.17
CA LEU A 57 12.99 -3.41 2.04
C LEU A 57 12.67 -4.00 0.65
N ILE A 58 11.50 -3.67 0.10
CA ILE A 58 11.12 -4.07 -1.26
C ILE A 58 12.06 -3.43 -2.28
N LYS A 59 12.38 -2.13 -2.12
CA LYS A 59 13.33 -1.41 -2.97
C LYS A 59 14.71 -2.06 -2.95
N GLU A 60 15.25 -2.37 -1.77
CA GLU A 60 16.55 -3.06 -1.66
C GLU A 60 16.55 -4.43 -2.36
N THR A 61 15.44 -5.15 -2.24
CA THR A 61 15.27 -6.47 -2.87
C THR A 61 15.18 -6.33 -4.39
N ALA A 62 14.46 -5.34 -4.90
CA ALA A 62 14.37 -5.03 -6.33
C ALA A 62 15.74 -4.61 -6.89
N LEU A 63 16.48 -3.76 -6.17
CA LEU A 63 17.82 -3.31 -6.58
C LEU A 63 18.80 -4.48 -6.72
N LYS A 64 18.71 -5.48 -5.82
CA LYS A 64 19.56 -6.68 -5.86
C LYS A 64 19.19 -7.65 -6.99
N ASN A 65 17.91 -7.76 -7.32
CA ASN A 65 17.40 -8.82 -8.20
C ASN A 65 17.12 -8.38 -9.65
N LEU A 66 16.75 -7.11 -9.85
CA LEU A 66 16.24 -6.59 -11.13
C LEU A 66 17.16 -5.51 -11.69
N GLY A 67 17.60 -4.58 -10.85
CA GLY A 67 18.45 -3.47 -11.27
C GLY A 67 18.03 -2.14 -10.64
N GLU A 68 18.77 -1.09 -10.96
CA GLU A 68 18.53 0.26 -10.45
C GLU A 68 17.29 0.90 -11.08
N GLU A 69 17.06 0.67 -12.37
CA GLU A 69 15.93 1.23 -13.11
C GLU A 69 14.59 0.73 -12.56
N GLU A 70 14.48 -0.57 -12.29
CA GLU A 70 13.29 -1.18 -11.71
C GLU A 70 13.08 -0.81 -10.24
N ALA A 71 14.16 -0.48 -9.50
CA ALA A 71 14.07 -0.05 -8.11
C ALA A 71 13.59 1.40 -7.96
N GLN A 72 13.81 2.27 -8.97
CA GLN A 72 13.43 3.69 -8.92
C GLN A 72 11.91 3.91 -8.78
N VAL A 73 11.09 2.95 -9.21
CA VAL A 73 9.63 3.06 -9.02
C VAL A 73 9.26 3.19 -7.53
N PHE A 74 10.03 2.57 -6.63
CA PHE A 74 9.79 2.63 -5.19
C PHE A 74 10.21 3.97 -4.57
N ASP A 75 11.10 4.73 -5.21
CA ASP A 75 11.42 6.09 -4.76
C ASP A 75 10.21 7.03 -4.89
N ALA A 76 9.44 6.87 -5.96
CA ALA A 76 8.19 7.61 -6.12
C ALA A 76 7.17 7.23 -5.02
N HIS A 77 7.10 5.95 -4.64
CA HIS A 77 6.20 5.51 -3.57
C HIS A 77 6.64 6.07 -2.20
N LEU A 78 7.93 6.06 -1.90
CA LEU A 78 8.49 6.65 -0.67
C LEU A 78 8.25 8.16 -0.61
N MET A 79 8.36 8.86 -1.76
CA MET A 79 8.09 10.29 -1.85
C MET A 79 6.63 10.60 -1.49
N VAL A 80 5.67 9.81 -1.98
CA VAL A 80 4.25 9.95 -1.65
C VAL A 80 4.00 9.69 -0.16
N LEU A 81 4.61 8.62 0.39
CA LEU A 81 4.48 8.28 1.82
C LEU A 81 5.11 9.29 2.77
N SER A 82 6.00 10.15 2.26
CA SER A 82 6.70 11.19 3.02
C SER A 82 6.17 12.60 2.75
N ASP A 83 5.12 12.74 1.94
CA ASP A 83 4.56 14.03 1.57
C ASP A 83 3.84 14.67 2.77
N PRO A 84 4.38 15.76 3.34
CA PRO A 84 3.78 16.40 4.51
C PRO A 84 2.41 17.02 4.21
N GLU A 85 2.11 17.36 2.95
CA GLU A 85 0.82 17.92 2.57
C GLU A 85 -0.26 16.83 2.63
N LEU A 86 -0.01 15.66 2.04
CA LEU A 86 -0.93 14.53 2.09
C LEU A 86 -1.15 14.06 3.53
N ILE A 87 -0.07 13.86 4.29
CA ILE A 87 -0.14 13.40 5.68
C ILE A 87 -0.87 14.45 6.54
N GLY A 88 -0.57 15.74 6.33
CA GLY A 88 -1.23 16.85 7.01
C GLY A 88 -2.74 16.84 6.80
N GLN A 89 -3.20 16.73 5.54
CA GLN A 89 -4.63 16.69 5.21
C GLN A 89 -5.37 15.53 5.90
N VAL A 90 -4.74 14.34 5.96
CA VAL A 90 -5.33 13.18 6.65
C VAL A 90 -5.42 13.42 8.15
N LYS A 91 -4.35 13.93 8.79
CA LYS A 91 -4.35 14.28 10.23
C LYS A 91 -5.37 15.36 10.57
N ASP A 92 -5.51 16.36 9.71
CA ASP A 92 -6.52 17.42 9.86
C ASP A 92 -7.93 16.86 9.75
N SER A 93 -8.17 15.90 8.84
CA SER A 93 -9.46 15.23 8.73
C SER A 93 -9.78 14.37 9.97
N ILE A 94 -8.81 13.64 10.53
CA ILE A 94 -8.96 12.87 11.78
C ILE A 94 -9.38 13.80 12.94
N THR A 95 -8.69 14.92 13.10
CA THR A 95 -8.89 15.84 14.23
C THR A 95 -10.13 16.71 14.07
N SER A 96 -10.38 17.25 12.89
CA SER A 96 -11.51 18.15 12.61
C SER A 96 -12.83 17.40 12.54
N ASN A 97 -12.85 16.23 11.87
CA ASN A 97 -14.07 15.45 11.70
C ASN A 97 -14.26 14.39 12.78
N LYS A 98 -13.24 14.17 13.64
CA LYS A 98 -13.23 13.13 14.69
C LYS A 98 -13.51 11.74 14.13
N VAL A 99 -12.81 11.36 13.07
CA VAL A 99 -13.01 10.09 12.34
C VAL A 99 -11.78 9.21 12.42
N ASN A 100 -11.96 7.90 12.25
CA ASN A 100 -10.84 6.96 12.22
C ASN A 100 -9.93 7.18 11.01
N ALA A 101 -8.64 6.84 11.14
CA ALA A 101 -7.58 7.11 10.18
C ALA A 101 -7.87 6.51 8.80
N GLU A 102 -8.41 5.30 8.73
CA GLU A 102 -8.76 4.67 7.45
C GLU A 102 -9.88 5.43 6.73
N SER A 103 -10.79 6.07 7.47
CA SER A 103 -11.85 6.90 6.89
C SER A 103 -11.37 8.29 6.51
N ALA A 104 -10.37 8.81 7.21
CA ALA A 104 -9.76 10.11 6.91
C ALA A 104 -8.86 10.06 5.66
N LEU A 105 -8.28 8.89 5.38
CA LEU A 105 -7.42 8.64 4.22
C LEU A 105 -8.22 8.38 2.93
N LYS A 106 -9.50 8.00 3.04
CA LYS A 106 -10.33 7.53 1.94
C LYS A 106 -11.00 8.65 1.13
#